data_AF-A0A914MXG8-F1
#
_entry.id   AF-A0A914MXG8-F1
#
_cell.length_a   1.000
_cell.length_b   1.000
_cell.length_c   1.000
_cell.angle_alpha   90.00
_cell.angle_beta   90.00
_cell.angle_gamma   90.00
#
_symmetry.space_group_name_H-M   'P 1'
#
loop_
_entity.id
_entity.type
_entity.pdbx_description
1 polymer ?
#
loop_
_entity_poly.entity_id
_entity_poly.type
_entity_poly.pdbx_seq_one_letter_code
_entity_poly.pdbx_strand_id
1 'polypeptide(L)' 'MEVSGFPHQVGGHFGILSISGHVCKLLNQREYEFYLQLDPRFKPFTAKFCGKLDSPTSPFVLLFNDTLFFSQFNHIF' A
#
# COMPACT_ATOMS: atom_id res chain seq x y z
N MET A 1 14.35 -12.96 0.59
CA MET A 1 13.30 -11.94 0.68
C MET A 1 13.54 -11.18 1.96
N GLU A 2 13.99 -9.94 1.87
CA GLU A 2 14.24 -9.10 3.05
C GLU A 2 12.92 -8.43 3.43
N VAL A 3 12.42 -8.75 4.62
CA VAL A 3 11.18 -8.19 5.17
C VAL A 3 11.59 -7.29 6.33
N SER A 4 11.39 -6.00 6.18
CA SER A 4 11.71 -5.01 7.21
C SER A 4 10.48 -4.18 7.58
N GLY A 5 10.47 -3.68 8.81
CA GLY A 5 9.44 -2.75 9.27
C GLY A 5 9.58 -1.41 8.54
N PHE A 6 8.45 -0.78 8.21
CA PHE A 6 8.45 0.51 7.52
C PHE A 6 8.69 1.68 8.51
N PRO A 7 9.85 2.36 8.46
CA PRO A 7 10.29 3.28 9.52
C PRO A 7 9.52 4.60 9.58
N HIS A 8 8.73 4.94 8.55
CA HIS A 8 7.96 6.18 8.47
C HIS A 8 6.45 5.97 8.70
N GLN A 9 6.06 4.86 9.33
CA GLN A 9 4.67 4.64 9.71
C GLN A 9 4.30 5.58 10.88
N VAL A 10 3.39 6.53 10.62
CA VAL A 10 2.93 7.52 11.62
C VAL A 10 1.44 7.38 11.99
N GLY A 11 0.75 6.33 11.51
CA GLY A 11 -0.61 5.97 11.95
C GLY A 11 -1.25 4.82 11.15
N GLY A 12 -2.20 4.09 11.77
CA GLY A 12 -3.19 3.16 11.16
C GLY A 12 -2.70 1.85 10.49
N HIS A 13 -3.34 0.73 10.87
CA HIS A 13 -3.14 -0.68 10.47
C HIS A 13 -1.79 -1.34 10.83
N PHE A 14 -1.86 -2.45 11.58
CA PHE A 14 -0.71 -3.29 11.95
C PHE A 14 -0.20 -4.04 10.70
N GLY A 15 1.12 -4.03 10.49
CA GLY A 15 1.79 -4.89 9.50
C GLY A 15 2.07 -4.25 8.13
N ILE A 16 2.59 -3.00 8.11
CA ILE A 16 3.21 -2.48 6.89
C ILE A 16 4.59 -3.12 6.75
N LEU A 17 4.77 -3.90 5.70
CA LEU A 17 6.04 -4.56 5.37
C LEU A 17 6.73 -3.80 4.25
N SER A 18 8.05 -3.88 4.17
CA SER A 18 8.79 -3.55 2.96
C SER A 18 9.24 -4.84 2.28
N ILE A 19 8.93 -5.00 0.99
CA ILE A 19 9.38 -6.13 0.17
C ILE A 19 10.06 -5.57 -1.07
N SER A 20 11.37 -5.80 -1.21
CA SER A 20 12.15 -5.36 -2.38
C SER A 20 11.93 -3.88 -2.75
N GLY A 21 11.92 -3.01 -1.74
CA GLY A 21 11.70 -1.57 -1.91
C GLY A 21 10.24 -1.13 -2.08
N HIS A 22 9.29 -2.06 -2.12
CA HIS A 22 7.87 -1.75 -2.15
C HIS A 22 7.29 -1.76 -0.74
N VAL A 23 6.44 -0.79 -0.45
CA VAL A 23 5.61 -0.78 0.75
C VAL A 23 4.41 -1.70 0.52
N CYS A 24 4.19 -2.58 1.48
CA CYS A 24 3.23 -3.66 1.44
C CYS A 24 2.18 -3.43 2.52
N LYS A 25 0.92 -3.28 2.09
CA LYS A 25 -0.23 -3.19 2.99
C LYS A 25 -1.11 -4.43 2.84
N LEU A 26 -1.72 -4.89 3.93
CA LEU A 26 -2.81 -5.85 3.84
C LEU A 26 -3.90 -5.33 2.89
N LEU A 27 -4.49 -6.24 2.10
CA LEU A 27 -5.53 -5.92 1.15
C LEU A 27 -6.74 -5.32 1.87
N ASN A 28 -7.04 -4.09 1.52
CA ASN A 28 -8.35 -3.50 1.71
C ASN A 28 -9.03 -3.45 0.34
N GLN A 29 -10.18 -4.12 0.21
CA GLN A 29 -10.91 -4.22 -1.05
C GLN A 29 -11.35 -2.85 -1.59
N ARG A 30 -11.77 -1.92 -0.71
CA ARG A 30 -12.18 -0.56 -1.11
C ARG A 30 -11.00 0.23 -1.65
N GLU A 31 -9.86 0.14 -0.97
CA GLU A 31 -8.62 0.80 -1.40
C GLU A 31 -8.13 0.23 -2.73
N TYR A 32 -8.21 -1.08 -2.93
CA TYR A 32 -7.88 -1.72 -4.19
C TYR A 32 -8.76 -1.22 -5.34
N GLU A 33 -10.08 -1.16 -5.13
CA GLU A 33 -11.03 -0.64 -6.13
C GLU A 33 -10.79 0.84 -6.45
N PHE A 34 -10.48 1.65 -5.43
CA PHE A 34 -10.09 3.05 -5.62
C PHE A 34 -8.91 3.18 -6.58
N TYR A 35 -7.83 2.41 -6.37
CA TYR A 35 -6.66 2.46 -7.24
C TYR A 35 -6.91 1.90 -8.64
N LEU A 36 -7.84 0.95 -8.81
CA LEU A 36 -8.26 0.45 -10.13
C LEU A 36 -9.07 1.47 -10.93
N GLN A 37 -9.87 2.30 -10.25
CA GLN A 37 -10.75 3.29 -10.86
C GLN A 37 -10.14 4.71 -10.86
N LEU A 38 -8.92 4.86 -10.34
CA LEU A 38 -8.27 6.15 -10.18
C LEU A 38 -8.06 6.85 -11.52
N ASP A 39 -8.70 8.01 -11.68
CA ASP A 39 -8.52 8.86 -12.84
C ASP A 39 -7.03 9.26 -12.97
N PRO A 40 -6.42 9.14 -14.17
CA PRO A 40 -5.03 9.51 -14.41
C PRO A 40 -4.65 10.91 -13.90
N ARG A 41 -5.60 11.85 -13.86
CA ARG A 41 -5.40 13.22 -13.33
C ARG A 41 -5.02 13.24 -11.85
N PHE A 42 -5.44 12.24 -11.07
CA PHE A 42 -5.18 12.17 -9.63
C PHE A 42 -3.94 11.34 -9.27
N LYS A 43 -3.40 10.54 -10.20
CA LYS A 43 -2.22 9.69 -9.96
C LYS A 43 -1.02 10.41 -9.34
N PRO A 44 -0.67 11.65 -9.74
CA PRO A 44 0.45 12.38 -9.13
C PRO A 44 0.26 12.74 -7.65
N PHE A 45 -0.98 12.66 -7.14
CA PHE A 45 -1.35 13.03 -5.77
C PHE A 45 -1.67 11.81 -4.89
N THR A 46 -1.41 10.60 -5.38
CA THR A 46 -1.67 9.33 -4.67
C THR A 46 -0.41 8.49 -4.61
N ALA A 47 -0.37 7.52 -3.69
CA ALA A 47 0.72 6.55 -3.68
C ALA A 47 0.74 5.76 -5.01
N LYS A 48 1.93 5.49 -5.54
CA LYS A 48 2.08 4.74 -6.78
C LYS A 48 1.72 3.27 -6.58
N PHE A 49 0.47 2.92 -6.89
CA PHE A 49 -0.02 1.55 -6.84
C PHE A 49 0.67 0.66 -7.90
N CYS A 50 1.27 -0.42 -7.44
CA CYS A 50 2.07 -1.36 -8.25
C CYS A 50 1.38 -2.71 -8.45
N GLY A 51 0.21 -2.92 -7.83
CA GLY A 51 -0.58 -4.14 -7.97
C GLY A 51 -0.88 -4.85 -6.65
N LYS A 52 -1.55 -6.00 -6.77
CA LYS A 52 -1.86 -6.93 -5.69
C LYS A 52 -0.96 -8.16 -5.81
N LEU A 53 -0.32 -8.56 -4.72
CA LEU A 53 0.43 -9.81 -4.65
C LEU A 53 -0.46 -10.92 -4.07
N ASP A 54 -0.60 -12.01 -4.81
CA ASP A 54 -1.26 -13.23 -4.35
C ASP A 54 -0.17 -14.15 -3.77
N SER A 55 -0.08 -14.24 -2.44
CA SER A 55 0.86 -15.15 -1.78
C SER A 55 0.11 -16.26 -1.03
N PRO A 56 0.63 -17.51 -1.03
CA PRO A 56 -0.01 -18.61 -0.31
C PRO A 56 0.09 -18.49 1.22
N THR A 57 0.95 -17.60 1.74
CA THR A 57 1.30 -17.50 3.17
C THR A 57 0.83 -16.19 3.82
N SER A 58 0.24 -15.28 3.06
CA SER A 58 -0.33 -14.03 3.59
C SER A 58 -1.49 -13.55 2.73
N PRO A 59 -2.56 -13.04 3.35
CA PRO A 59 -3.68 -12.45 2.64
C PRO A 59 -3.15 -11.27 1.82
N PHE A 60 -3.44 -11.32 0.53
CA PHE A 60 -3.28 -10.29 -0.50
C PHE A 60 -2.63 -8.97 -0.04
N VAL A 61 -1.54 -8.58 -0.68
CA VAL A 61 -0.79 -7.39 -0.30
C VAL A 61 -0.83 -6.35 -1.42
N LEU A 62 -1.18 -5.10 -1.10
CA LEU A 62 -1.08 -3.95 -2.00
C LEU A 62 0.36 -3.43 -2.02
N LEU A 63 0.91 -3.21 -3.21
CA LEU A 63 2.29 -2.75 -3.41
C LEU A 63 2.35 -1.28 -3.79
N PHE A 64 3.24 -0.53 -3.15
CA PHE A 64 3.44 0.90 -3.43
C PHE A 64 4.92 1.27 -3.49
N ASN A 65 5.28 2.22 -4.36
CA ASN A 65 6.66 2.66 -4.55
C ASN A 65 7.02 3.99 -3.86
N ASP A 66 6.09 4.61 -3.11
CA ASP A 66 6.32 5.90 -2.45
C ASP A 66 5.86 5.89 -0.98
N THR A 67 6.82 6.17 -0.11
CA THR A 67 6.76 6.03 1.35
C THR A 67 6.07 7.22 2.04
N LEU A 68 6.01 8.37 1.39
CA LEU A 68 5.53 9.63 1.96
C LEU A 68 4.00 9.68 2.16
N PHE A 69 3.21 8.92 1.40
CA PHE A 69 1.75 9.04 1.38
C PHE A 69 1.00 8.08 2.32
N PHE A 70 1.70 7.10 2.90
CA PHE A 70 1.08 6.05 3.70
C PHE A 70 0.46 6.53 5.01
N SER A 71 0.86 7.71 5.49
CA SER A 71 0.35 8.34 6.71
C SER A 71 -1.12 8.75 6.62
N GLN A 72 -1.63 9.15 5.45
CA GLN A 72 -2.87 9.93 5.38
C GLN A 72 -4.11 9.15 4.93
N PHE A 73 -3.94 8.01 4.25
CA PHE A 73 -5.09 7.26 3.72
C PHE A 73 -5.78 6.33 4.72
N ASN A 74 -5.20 6.12 5.91
CA ASN A 74 -5.78 5.24 6.93
C ASN A 74 -7.06 5.76 7.58
N HIS A 75 -7.49 6.99 7.29
CA HIS A 75 -8.72 7.57 7.81
C HIS A 75 -9.83 7.78 6.77
N ILE A 76 -9.59 7.43 5.49
CA ILE A 76 -10.49 7.76 4.38
C ILE A 76 -11.32 6.55 3.90
N PHE A 77 -10.96 5.31 4.29
CA PHE A 77 -11.62 4.08 3.80
C PHE A 77 -12.11 3.13 4.89
#